data_AF-A0A914C1N7-F1
#
_entry.id   AF-A0A914C1N7-F1
#
_cell.length_a   1.000
_cell.length_b   1.000
_cell.length_c   1.000
_cell.angle_alpha   90.00
_cell.angle_beta   90.00
_cell.angle_gamma   90.00
#
_symmetry.space_group_name_H-M   'P 1'
#
loop_
_entity.id
_entity.type
_entity.pdbx_description
1 polymer ?
#
loop_
_entity_poly.entity_id
_entity_poly.type
_entity_poly.pdbx_seq_one_letter_code
_entity_poly.pdbx_strand_id
1 'polypeptide(L)'
;MFKSYIVFLLLNFITLTYGQTVAPGTWSDWVDNSCTDTCGMCGVVQQIRICLSLPCNGPGTQNTTRPCGSPVCIIPRPACCPGSTRGVQNGQIACISNNGPVIGDNPLPTVAPVPGGANQPSTPAPGGEDPTPSPAPGTWTEWFNDGCTDTCGMCGFQRKSRTCLVPNTCM
;
A
#
# COMPACT_ATOMS: atom_id res chain seq x y z
N MET A 1 29.71 -13.00 67.74
CA MET A 1 29.78 -12.13 66.54
C MET A 1 30.35 -12.81 65.30
N PHE A 2 31.23 -13.82 65.39
CA PHE A 2 31.82 -14.50 64.22
C PHE A 2 30.86 -15.38 63.38
N LYS A 3 29.80 -15.96 63.97
CA LYS A 3 28.86 -16.85 63.24
C LYS A 3 27.99 -16.14 62.19
N SER A 4 27.63 -14.87 62.39
CA SER A 4 26.82 -14.11 61.42
C SER A 4 27.62 -13.69 60.18
N TYR A 5 28.93 -13.50 60.30
CA TYR A 5 29.77 -13.06 59.18
C TYR A 5 29.98 -14.18 58.14
N ILE A 6 30.12 -15.43 58.60
CA ILE A 6 30.23 -16.61 57.72
C ILE A 6 28.92 -16.85 56.94
N VAL A 7 27.76 -16.63 57.57
CA VAL A 7 26.46 -16.76 56.89
C VAL A 7 26.29 -15.68 55.81
N PHE A 8 26.70 -14.44 56.09
CA PHE A 8 26.69 -13.37 55.10
C PHE A 8 27.63 -13.63 53.91
N LEU A 9 28.84 -14.15 54.16
CA LEU A 9 29.78 -14.50 53.10
C LEU A 9 29.28 -15.66 52.23
N LEU A 10 28.66 -16.68 52.82
CA LEU A 10 28.08 -17.80 52.08
C LEU A 10 26.87 -17.38 51.24
N LEU A 11 25.98 -16.52 51.76
CA LEU A 11 24.83 -16.01 50.99
C LEU A 11 25.26 -15.13 49.81
N ASN A 12 26.32 -14.33 49.96
CA ASN A 12 26.89 -13.55 48.85
C ASN A 12 27.66 -14.42 47.83
N PHE A 13 28.28 -15.52 48.26
CA PHE A 13 28.89 -16.48 47.33
C PHE A 13 27.86 -17.30 46.54
N ILE A 14 26.72 -17.61 47.15
CA ILE A 14 25.60 -18.30 46.48
C ILE A 14 24.94 -17.38 45.43
N THR A 15 24.83 -16.07 45.65
CA THR A 15 24.28 -15.17 44.60
C THR A 15 25.24 -14.94 43.43
N LEU A 16 26.56 -15.06 43.63
CA LEU A 16 27.57 -14.89 42.57
C LEU A 16 27.74 -16.11 41.66
N THR A 17 27.27 -17.29 42.06
CA THR A 17 27.48 -18.55 41.30
C THR A 17 26.31 -18.94 40.38
N TYR A 18 25.15 -18.31 40.53
CA TYR A 18 23.93 -18.66 39.76
C TYR A 18 23.58 -17.64 38.66
N GLY A 19 24.42 -16.63 38.45
CA GLY A 19 24.25 -15.62 37.40
C GLY A 19 24.92 -15.97 36.08
N GLN A 20 25.10 -17.24 35.73
CA GLN A 20 25.60 -17.60 34.39
C GLN A 20 24.50 -17.32 33.37
N THR A 21 24.52 -16.12 32.79
CA THR A 21 23.79 -15.80 31.57
C THR A 21 24.38 -16.64 30.45
N VAL A 22 23.79 -17.82 30.20
CA VAL A 22 24.15 -18.59 29.01
C VAL A 22 23.84 -17.70 27.82
N ALA A 23 24.87 -17.29 27.08
CA ALA A 23 24.69 -16.45 25.91
C ALA A 23 23.68 -17.13 24.98
N PRO A 24 22.63 -16.42 24.51
CA PRO A 24 21.65 -17.03 23.64
C PRO A 24 22.34 -17.56 22.39
N GLY A 25 21.91 -18.74 21.97
CA GLY A 25 22.32 -19.37 20.74
C GLY A 25 22.15 -18.47 19.52
N THR A 26 23.06 -18.58 18.56
CA THR A 26 23.03 -17.85 17.30
C THR A 26 22.12 -18.56 16.31
N TRP A 27 21.33 -17.80 15.56
CA TRP A 27 20.44 -18.32 14.52
C TRP A 27 21.03 -18.09 13.14
N SER A 28 20.72 -18.97 12.19
CA SER A 28 20.96 -18.72 10.77
C SER A 28 20.06 -17.60 10.25
N ASP A 29 20.40 -17.08 9.07
CA ASP A 29 19.48 -16.29 8.28
C ASP A 29 18.22 -17.11 7.91
N TRP A 30 17.14 -16.40 7.62
CA TRP A 30 15.91 -16.98 7.12
C TRP A 30 16.09 -17.40 5.67
N VAL A 31 15.64 -18.63 5.35
CA VAL A 31 15.61 -19.16 3.99
C VAL A 31 14.17 -19.19 3.51
N ASP A 32 13.92 -18.51 2.40
CA ASP A 32 12.60 -18.37 1.78
C ASP A 32 12.34 -19.51 0.79
N ASN A 33 11.11 -20.03 0.77
CA ASN A 33 10.64 -20.90 -0.31
C ASN A 33 10.03 -20.09 -1.47
N SER A 34 9.45 -20.78 -2.45
CA SER A 34 8.71 -20.13 -3.53
C SER A 34 7.39 -19.55 -3.03
N CYS A 35 7.10 -18.32 -3.41
CA CYS A 35 5.81 -17.68 -3.15
C CYS A 35 4.65 -18.45 -3.80
N THR A 36 3.56 -18.67 -3.07
CA THR A 36 2.40 -19.43 -3.59
C THR A 36 1.55 -18.68 -4.62
N ASP A 37 1.68 -17.36 -4.73
CA ASP A 37 0.97 -16.53 -5.72
C ASP A 37 1.82 -15.32 -6.12
N THR A 38 1.79 -14.93 -7.38
CA THR A 38 2.70 -13.89 -7.91
C THR A 38 2.07 -12.50 -7.93
N CYS A 39 0.79 -12.36 -7.58
CA CYS A 39 0.09 -11.08 -7.59
C CYS A 39 -0.86 -10.88 -6.39
N GLY A 40 -1.28 -9.63 -6.20
CA GLY A 40 -2.34 -9.24 -5.29
C GLY A 40 -1.99 -9.30 -3.81
N MET A 41 -0.73 -9.56 -3.45
CA MET A 41 -0.32 -9.91 -2.09
C MET A 41 -1.12 -11.11 -1.52
N CYS A 42 -1.57 -11.99 -2.40
CA CYS A 42 -2.36 -13.18 -2.05
C CYS A 42 -1.48 -14.37 -1.67
N GLY A 43 -0.19 -14.32 -2.03
CA GLY A 43 0.75 -15.41 -1.83
C GLY A 43 1.34 -15.40 -0.43
N VAL A 44 1.80 -16.57 0.02
CA VAL A 44 2.60 -16.73 1.23
C VAL A 44 3.91 -17.42 0.91
N VAL A 45 4.97 -16.98 1.57
CA VAL A 45 6.28 -17.64 1.59
C VAL A 45 6.49 -18.23 2.98
N GLN A 46 6.93 -19.49 3.05
CA GLN A 46 7.43 -20.07 4.29
C GLN A 46 8.92 -19.75 4.41
N GLN A 47 9.30 -19.30 5.59
CA GLN A 47 10.69 -19.02 5.93
C GLN A 47 11.14 -20.01 7.02
N ILE A 48 12.32 -20.57 6.85
CA ILE A 48 12.91 -21.53 7.80
C ILE A 48 14.28 -21.02 8.24
N ARG A 49 14.60 -21.17 9.52
CA ARG A 49 15.96 -20.93 10.06
C ARG A 49 16.35 -22.00 11.07
N ILE A 50 17.64 -22.21 11.22
CA ILE A 50 18.22 -23.21 12.14
C ILE A 50 19.09 -22.55 13.22
N CYS A 51 19.19 -23.22 14.35
CA CYS A 51 20.08 -22.83 15.44
C CYS A 51 21.52 -23.25 15.12
N LEU A 52 22.45 -22.29 15.10
CA LEU A 52 23.87 -22.52 14.81
C LEU A 52 24.71 -22.74 16.07
N SER A 53 24.30 -22.19 17.22
CA SER A 53 24.95 -22.46 18.51
C SER A 53 23.93 -22.65 19.62
N LEU A 54 24.16 -23.60 20.53
CA LEU A 54 23.27 -23.84 21.68
C LEU A 54 23.66 -22.97 22.88
N PRO A 55 22.70 -22.62 23.76
CA PRO A 55 21.27 -22.94 23.70
C PRO A 55 20.47 -21.90 22.92
N CYS A 56 19.71 -22.33 21.92
CA CYS A 56 18.66 -21.49 21.35
C CYS A 56 17.42 -21.51 22.24
N ASN A 57 16.74 -20.36 22.32
CA ASN A 57 15.42 -20.31 22.93
C ASN A 57 14.42 -21.04 22.02
N GLY A 58 14.02 -22.26 22.42
CA GLY A 58 13.04 -23.08 21.72
C GLY A 58 13.65 -24.20 20.87
N PRO A 59 12.87 -24.77 19.92
CA PRO A 59 13.35 -25.85 19.06
C PRO A 59 14.53 -25.40 18.19
N GLY A 60 15.46 -26.30 17.85
CA GLY A 60 16.63 -25.99 17.02
C GLY A 60 16.33 -25.57 15.57
N THR A 61 15.06 -25.49 15.20
CA THR A 61 14.54 -25.04 13.90
C THR A 61 13.29 -24.22 14.13
N GLN A 62 13.16 -23.10 13.42
CA GLN A 62 11.99 -22.23 13.46
C GLN A 62 11.45 -22.01 12.06
N ASN A 63 10.12 -22.01 11.96
CA ASN A 63 9.40 -21.78 10.73
C ASN A 63 8.46 -20.58 10.93
N THR A 64 8.38 -19.70 9.95
CA THR A 64 7.41 -18.61 9.92
C THR A 64 6.83 -18.44 8.51
N THR A 65 5.78 -17.63 8.38
CA THR A 65 5.19 -17.29 7.09
C THR A 65 5.14 -15.78 6.90
N ARG A 66 5.27 -15.35 5.65
CA ARG A 66 5.17 -13.94 5.26
C ARG A 66 4.36 -13.79 3.96
N PRO A 67 3.56 -12.73 3.81
CA PRO A 67 2.89 -12.44 2.54
C PRO A 67 3.88 -12.07 1.42
N CYS A 68 3.55 -12.44 0.19
CA CYS A 68 4.36 -12.22 -1.02
C CYS A 68 3.46 -12.01 -2.27
N GLY A 69 4.08 -11.69 -3.41
CA GLY A 69 3.36 -11.38 -4.65
C GLY A 69 2.78 -9.96 -4.67
N SER A 70 3.59 -8.95 -4.34
CA SER A 70 3.14 -7.55 -4.24
C SER A 70 2.59 -6.91 -5.53
N PRO A 71 2.96 -7.29 -6.76
CA PRO A 71 2.37 -6.67 -7.95
C PRO A 71 0.85 -6.83 -8.00
N VAL A 72 0.13 -5.85 -8.54
CA VAL A 72 -1.33 -5.96 -8.69
C VAL A 72 -1.71 -7.10 -9.65
N CYS A 73 -2.78 -7.81 -9.33
CA CYS A 73 -3.34 -8.80 -10.25
C CYS A 73 -4.02 -8.12 -11.45
N ILE A 74 -3.88 -8.74 -12.61
CA ILE A 74 -4.65 -8.41 -13.81
C ILE A 74 -6.02 -9.09 -13.69
N ILE A 75 -7.03 -8.49 -14.32
CA ILE A 75 -8.39 -9.08 -14.44
C ILE A 75 -8.33 -10.54 -14.92
N PRO A 76 -9.26 -11.42 -14.47
CA PRO A 76 -10.51 -11.12 -13.75
C PRO A 76 -10.40 -11.08 -12.22
N ARG A 77 -9.21 -11.31 -11.66
CA ARG A 77 -9.02 -11.32 -10.20
C ARG A 77 -9.08 -9.89 -9.64
N PRO A 78 -9.52 -9.71 -8.38
CA PRO A 78 -9.30 -8.45 -7.67
C PRO A 78 -7.81 -8.11 -7.69
N ALA A 79 -7.49 -6.84 -7.93
CA ALA A 79 -6.10 -6.41 -8.05
C ALA A 79 -5.28 -6.66 -6.77
N CYS A 80 -5.90 -6.60 -5.60
CA CYS A 80 -5.30 -6.88 -4.29
C CYS A 80 -6.22 -7.79 -3.47
N CYS A 81 -5.63 -8.69 -2.70
CA CYS A 81 -6.33 -9.57 -1.77
C CYS A 81 -6.76 -8.81 -0.49
N PRO A 82 -7.77 -9.33 0.24
CA PRO A 82 -8.22 -8.75 1.49
C PRO A 82 -7.06 -8.52 2.48
N GLY A 83 -7.05 -7.35 3.13
CA GLY A 83 -5.96 -6.95 4.01
C GLY A 83 -4.79 -6.25 3.31
N SER A 84 -4.91 -5.98 2.01
CA SER A 84 -3.98 -5.13 1.26
C SER A 84 -4.72 -4.14 0.35
N THR A 85 -4.10 -2.99 0.11
CA THR A 85 -4.65 -1.91 -0.72
C THR A 85 -3.67 -1.56 -1.83
N ARG A 86 -4.17 -1.08 -2.99
CA ARG A 86 -3.29 -0.56 -4.05
C ARG A 86 -2.56 0.68 -3.55
N GLY A 87 -1.27 0.72 -3.76
CA GLY A 87 -0.43 1.89 -3.54
C GLY A 87 0.79 1.83 -4.45
N VAL A 88 1.76 2.70 -4.18
CA VAL A 88 3.03 2.71 -4.91
C VAL A 88 4.11 2.15 -3.98
N GLN A 89 4.77 1.09 -4.42
CA GLN A 89 5.93 0.50 -3.75
C GLN A 89 7.05 0.36 -4.77
N ASN A 90 8.25 0.87 -4.44
CA ASN A 90 9.42 0.86 -5.36
C ASN A 90 9.12 1.47 -6.75
N GLY A 91 8.30 2.54 -6.80
CA GLY A 91 7.94 3.22 -8.05
C GLY A 91 6.95 2.46 -8.94
N GLN A 92 6.40 1.33 -8.48
CA GLN A 92 5.41 0.54 -9.20
C GLN A 92 4.09 0.47 -8.43
N ILE A 93 2.98 0.32 -9.16
CA ILE A 93 1.68 0.08 -8.54
C ILE A 93 1.67 -1.35 -8.00
N ALA A 94 1.55 -1.47 -6.68
CA ALA A 94 1.61 -2.72 -5.95
C ALA A 94 0.56 -2.74 -4.85
N CYS A 95 0.28 -3.92 -4.31
CA CYS A 95 -0.52 -4.10 -3.11
C CYS A 95 0.37 -3.89 -1.89
N ILE A 96 -0.14 -3.13 -0.92
CA ILE A 96 0.53 -2.81 0.34
C ILE A 96 -0.32 -3.38 1.47
N SER A 97 0.30 -4.07 2.44
CA SER A 97 -0.43 -4.64 3.57
C SER A 97 -1.00 -3.54 4.47
N ASN A 98 -2.29 -3.63 4.77
CA ASN A 98 -2.97 -2.70 5.69
C ASN A 98 -2.58 -2.93 7.15
N ASN A 99 -1.97 -4.09 7.46
CA ASN A 99 -1.55 -4.51 8.80
C ASN A 99 -0.02 -4.53 8.97
N GLY A 100 0.74 -3.99 8.02
CA GLY A 100 2.20 -4.00 8.07
C GLY A 100 2.77 -3.06 9.14
N PRO A 101 3.98 -3.33 9.67
CA PRO A 101 4.76 -2.32 10.37
C PRO A 101 5.02 -1.18 9.38
N VAL A 102 4.70 0.05 9.79
CA VAL A 102 5.01 1.28 9.05
C VAL A 102 6.54 1.41 8.98
N ILE A 103 7.18 0.68 8.05
CA ILE A 103 8.59 0.91 7.69
C ILE A 103 8.59 2.25 6.98
N GLY A 104 9.28 3.21 7.57
CA GLY A 104 9.26 4.64 7.26
C GLY A 104 9.82 5.03 5.90
N ASP A 105 9.28 4.50 4.82
CA ASP A 105 9.14 5.24 3.58
C ASP A 105 7.77 5.89 3.64
N ASN A 106 7.82 7.19 3.93
CA ASN A 106 6.77 8.19 3.84
C ASN A 106 5.36 7.58 3.75
N PRO A 107 4.48 7.68 4.78
CA PRO A 107 3.09 7.28 4.60
C PRO A 107 2.67 7.87 3.25
N LEU A 108 2.14 7.02 2.36
CA LEU A 108 1.45 7.51 1.16
C LEU A 108 0.72 8.75 1.65
N PRO A 109 0.93 9.95 1.05
CA PRO A 109 0.22 11.14 1.49
C PRO A 109 -1.18 10.63 1.70
N THR A 110 -1.66 10.68 2.95
CA THR A 110 -3.06 10.42 3.22
C THR A 110 -3.68 11.31 2.17
N VAL A 111 -4.22 10.70 1.11
CA VAL A 111 -5.18 11.41 0.32
C VAL A 111 -6.21 11.57 1.40
N ALA A 112 -6.15 12.74 2.05
CA ALA A 112 -7.14 13.15 3.02
C ALA A 112 -8.43 12.67 2.38
N PRO A 113 -9.28 11.90 3.08
CA PRO A 113 -10.59 11.55 2.52
C PRO A 113 -11.08 12.85 1.90
N VAL A 114 -11.12 12.89 0.56
CA VAL A 114 -11.01 14.14 -0.22
C VAL A 114 -11.84 15.16 0.54
N PRO A 115 -11.24 16.18 1.20
CA PRO A 115 -11.91 16.93 2.26
C PRO A 115 -13.27 17.30 1.73
N GLY A 116 -14.30 16.66 2.33
CA GLY A 116 -15.57 16.32 1.68
C GLY A 116 -15.87 17.33 0.60
N GLY A 117 -15.59 16.95 -0.65
CA GLY A 117 -15.31 17.85 -1.78
C GLY A 117 -15.92 19.21 -1.52
N ALA A 118 -15.12 20.12 -0.95
CA ALA A 118 -15.59 21.39 -0.42
C ALA A 118 -16.49 21.98 -1.47
N ASN A 119 -17.82 21.97 -1.24
CA ASN A 119 -18.87 22.19 -2.24
C ASN A 119 -18.25 22.90 -3.42
N GLN A 120 -17.69 22.13 -4.36
CA GLN A 120 -17.42 22.70 -5.66
C GLN A 120 -18.83 23.19 -5.99
N PRO A 121 -19.04 24.48 -6.32
CA PRO A 121 -20.32 24.86 -6.87
C PRO A 121 -20.63 23.74 -7.83
N SER A 122 -21.73 23.03 -7.60
CA SER A 122 -22.15 21.95 -8.47
C SER A 122 -22.37 22.65 -9.79
N THR A 123 -21.29 22.87 -10.54
CA THR A 123 -21.32 22.99 -11.97
C THR A 123 -21.96 21.66 -12.30
N PRO A 124 -23.23 21.67 -12.72
CA PRO A 124 -23.96 20.46 -12.94
C PRO A 124 -23.05 19.55 -13.78
N ALA A 125 -23.01 18.27 -13.43
CA ALA A 125 -22.50 17.29 -14.37
C ALA A 125 -23.07 17.67 -15.75
N PRO A 126 -22.28 17.76 -16.83
CA PRO A 126 -22.85 17.77 -18.18
C PRO A 126 -23.31 16.34 -18.51
N GLY A 127 -24.19 15.82 -17.65
CA GLY A 127 -25.10 14.71 -17.89
C GLY A 127 -26.53 15.22 -18.06
N GLY A 128 -26.70 16.53 -18.23
CA GLY A 128 -27.77 17.06 -19.07
C GLY A 128 -27.10 17.47 -20.37
N GLU A 129 -27.70 17.12 -21.50
CA GLU A 129 -27.86 18.12 -22.53
C GLU A 129 -28.20 19.43 -21.82
N ASP A 130 -27.25 20.36 -21.78
CA ASP A 130 -27.54 21.75 -21.45
C ASP A 130 -28.84 22.07 -22.19
N PRO A 131 -29.84 22.74 -21.60
CA PRO A 131 -30.79 23.48 -22.40
C PRO A 131 -30.00 24.65 -23.02
N THR A 132 -28.99 24.34 -23.84
CA THR A 132 -28.48 25.22 -24.84
C THR A 132 -29.73 25.72 -25.55
N PRO A 133 -29.98 27.03 -25.58
CA PRO A 133 -30.97 27.55 -26.51
C PRO A 133 -30.63 26.90 -27.85
N SER A 134 -31.61 26.20 -28.42
CA SER A 134 -31.47 25.49 -29.68
C SER A 134 -30.65 26.39 -30.61
N PRO A 135 -29.48 25.94 -31.10
CA PRO A 135 -28.55 26.83 -31.76
C PRO A 135 -29.30 27.57 -32.85
N ALA A 136 -29.14 28.90 -32.87
CA ALA A 136 -29.85 29.76 -33.80
C ALA A 136 -29.81 29.15 -35.22
N PRO A 137 -30.94 29.14 -35.94
CA PRO A 137 -31.03 28.49 -37.25
C PRO A 137 -29.99 29.09 -38.19
N GLY A 138 -29.03 28.29 -38.64
CA GLY A 138 -27.92 28.77 -39.44
C GLY A 138 -27.06 27.64 -39.99
N THR A 139 -26.19 27.97 -40.95
CA THR A 139 -25.25 26.99 -41.52
C THR A 139 -23.96 27.01 -40.72
N TRP A 140 -23.65 25.89 -40.07
CA TRP A 140 -22.47 25.73 -39.22
C TRP A 140 -21.45 24.79 -39.88
N THR A 141 -20.17 24.94 -39.54
CA THR A 141 -19.19 23.89 -39.83
C THR A 141 -19.45 22.65 -38.97
N GLU A 142 -18.82 21.55 -39.35
CA GLU A 142 -18.68 20.39 -38.46
C GLU A 142 -18.04 20.78 -37.13
N TRP A 143 -18.36 20.01 -36.09
CA TRP A 143 -17.75 20.15 -34.78
C TRP A 143 -16.29 19.71 -34.82
N PHE A 144 -15.40 20.59 -34.37
CA PHE A 144 -14.02 20.27 -34.09
C PHE A 144 -13.86 19.88 -32.63
N ASN A 145 -13.10 18.80 -32.36
CA ASN A 145 -12.84 18.31 -31.01
C ASN A 145 -11.38 18.61 -30.62
N ASP A 146 -11.17 19.27 -29.49
CA ASP A 146 -9.82 19.63 -28.99
C ASP A 146 -9.15 18.50 -28.18
N GLY A 147 -9.72 17.29 -28.20
CA GLY A 147 -9.27 16.16 -27.37
C GLY A 147 -9.73 16.25 -25.91
N CYS A 148 -9.42 15.23 -25.11
CA CYS A 148 -9.67 15.24 -23.66
C CYS A 148 -8.53 15.96 -22.93
N THR A 149 -8.86 16.72 -21.88
CA THR A 149 -7.84 17.34 -21.00
C THR A 149 -6.98 16.33 -20.26
N ASP A 150 -7.53 15.14 -19.99
CA ASP A 150 -6.87 14.08 -19.26
C ASP A 150 -6.98 12.76 -20.04
N THR A 151 -5.92 11.96 -20.02
CA THR A 151 -5.83 10.70 -20.75
C THR A 151 -6.17 9.47 -19.90
N CYS A 152 -6.31 9.63 -18.59
CA CYS A 152 -6.65 8.55 -17.66
C CYS A 152 -7.58 9.05 -16.54
N GLY A 153 -8.24 8.13 -15.83
CA GLY A 153 -9.04 8.45 -14.64
C GLY A 153 -10.45 8.98 -14.90
N MET A 154 -10.87 9.16 -16.17
CA MET A 154 -12.22 9.62 -16.55
C MET A 154 -12.63 10.97 -15.92
N CYS A 155 -11.66 11.81 -15.55
CA CYS A 155 -11.90 13.11 -14.94
C CYS A 155 -11.76 14.29 -15.92
N GLY A 156 -11.31 14.04 -17.15
CA GLY A 156 -11.14 15.06 -18.17
C GLY A 156 -12.45 15.44 -18.87
N PHE A 157 -12.46 16.62 -19.49
CA PHE A 157 -13.56 17.09 -20.34
C PHE A 157 -13.07 17.30 -21.77
N GLN A 158 -14.00 17.27 -22.72
CA GLN A 158 -13.75 17.60 -24.12
C GLN A 158 -14.36 18.95 -24.46
N ARG A 159 -13.58 19.83 -25.10
CA ARG A 159 -14.11 21.06 -25.71
C ARG A 159 -14.41 20.78 -27.17
N LYS A 160 -15.59 21.24 -27.59
CA LYS A 160 -16.01 21.20 -29.00
C LYS A 160 -16.28 22.62 -29.47
N SER A 161 -15.79 22.96 -30.64
CA SER A 161 -16.02 24.26 -31.26
C SER A 161 -16.46 24.09 -32.72
N ARG A 162 -17.25 25.04 -33.22
CA ARG A 162 -17.65 25.11 -34.62
C ARG A 162 -17.83 26.57 -35.02
N THR A 163 -17.69 26.85 -36.31
CA THR A 163 -17.76 28.22 -36.83
C THR A 163 -19.04 28.37 -37.65
N CYS A 164 -19.66 29.55 -37.57
CA CYS A 164 -20.80 29.88 -38.42
C CYS A 164 -20.30 30.25 -39.82
N LEU A 165 -20.88 29.64 -40.86
CA LEU A 165 -20.48 29.88 -42.25
C LEU A 165 -21.09 31.16 -42.83
N VAL A 166 -22.18 31.66 -42.25
CA VAL A 166 -22.85 32.89 -42.69
C VAL A 166 -22.92 33.88 -41.52
N PRO A 167 -22.18 35.01 -41.57
CA PRO A 167 -22.21 36.01 -40.51
C PRO A 167 -23.63 36.47 -40.19
N ASN A 168 -23.96 36.60 -38.90
CA ASN A 168 -25.24 37.10 -38.36
C ASN A 168 -26.47 36.20 -38.52
N THR A 169 -26.38 34.99 -39.09
CA THR A 169 -27.50 34.03 -39.10
C THR A 169 -27.52 33.10 -37.88
N CYS A 170 -26.41 33.03 -37.16
CA CYS A 170 -26.19 32.09 -36.05
C CYS A 170 -26.23 32.77 -34.66
N MET A 171 -26.78 33.98 -34.57
CA MET A 171 -26.86 34.80 -33.35
C MET A 171 -28.14 34.54 -32.56
#